data_AF-A0A5C6Y555-F1
#
_entry.id   AF-A0A5C6Y555-F1
#
_cell.length_a   1.000
_cell.length_b   1.000
_cell.length_c   1.000
_cell.angle_alpha   90.00
_cell.angle_beta   90.00
_cell.angle_gamma   90.00
#
_symmetry.space_group_name_H-M   'P 1'
#
loop_
_entity.id
_entity.type
_entity.pdbx_description
1 polymer ?
#
loop_
_entity_poly.entity_id
_entity_poly.type
_entity_poly.pdbx_seq_one_letter_code
_entity_poly.pdbx_strand_id
1 'polypeptide(L)'
;MHYCGDALVETAIFHEVEGCGMEMEKPSSDSCAIIKKGCCNNEQVSIEGQDELQLQVDTISLEQQVFLTSFIYTYNKLFQGLSKNISSYEDYEPPLVRSQLFKIDESYLI
;
A
#
# COMPACT_ATOMS: atom_id res chain seq x y z
N MET A 1 16.28 -5.95 16.58
CA MET A 1 17.51 -6.11 15.78
C MET A 1 18.35 -7.20 16.42
N HIS A 2 18.82 -8.19 15.66
CA HIS A 2 19.67 -9.28 16.12
C HIS A 2 21.09 -9.09 15.57
N TYR A 3 22.08 -8.99 16.45
CA TYR A 3 23.48 -8.89 16.11
C TYR A 3 24.23 -10.15 16.52
N CYS A 4 25.19 -10.60 15.72
CA CYS A 4 26.16 -11.63 16.09
C CYS A 4 27.58 -11.07 15.92
N GLY A 5 28.28 -10.86 17.03
CA GLY A 5 29.43 -9.97 17.07
C GLY A 5 29.00 -8.55 16.71
N ASP A 6 29.69 -7.95 15.74
CA ASP A 6 29.40 -6.59 15.26
C ASP A 6 28.49 -6.59 14.01
N ALA A 7 28.05 -7.75 13.53
CA ALA A 7 27.24 -7.88 12.32
C ALA A 7 25.74 -7.94 12.64
N LEU A 8 24.95 -7.07 12.00
CA LEU A 8 23.48 -7.11 12.03
C LEU A 8 22.99 -8.28 11.16
N VAL A 9 22.31 -9.24 11.77
CA VAL A 9 21.82 -10.45 11.12
C VAL A 9 20.33 -10.35 10.80
N GLU A 10 19.54 -9.72 11.67
CA GLU A 10 18.09 -9.66 11.51
C GLU A 10 17.50 -8.37 12.08
N THR A 11 16.44 -7.85 11.44
CA THR A 11 15.67 -6.72 11.96
C THR A 11 14.18 -7.00 11.81
N ALA A 12 13.43 -6.77 12.89
CA ALA A 12 11.98 -6.87 12.93
C ALA A 12 11.39 -5.63 13.60
N ILE A 13 10.20 -5.23 13.14
CA ILE A 13 9.51 -4.00 13.58
C ILE A 13 8.33 -4.33 14.50
N PHE A 14 7.51 -5.33 14.14
CA PHE A 14 6.25 -5.64 14.83
C PHE A 14 6.22 -6.99 15.55
N HIS A 15 7.28 -7.78 15.44
CA HIS A 15 7.42 -9.06 16.12
C HIS A 15 8.86 -9.23 16.64
N GLU A 16 9.06 -10.22 17.50
CA GLU A 16 10.40 -10.61 17.94
C GLU A 16 11.24 -11.05 16.72
N VAL A 17 12.55 -10.84 16.79
CA VAL A 17 13.49 -11.34 15.77
C VAL A 17 13.70 -12.84 16.02
N GLU A 18 13.59 -13.68 14.98
CA GLU A 18 13.67 -15.14 15.11
C GLU A 18 15.09 -15.62 15.48
N GLY A 19 16.11 -14.77 15.33
CA GLY A 19 17.48 -15.02 15.75
C GLY A 19 18.24 -15.94 14.78
N CYS A 20 19.54 -16.08 14.99
CA CYS A 20 20.44 -16.85 14.12
C CYS A 20 20.29 -18.38 14.27
N GLY A 21 19.07 -18.94 14.29
CA GLY A 21 18.78 -20.39 14.16
C GLY A 21 19.55 -21.39 15.03
N MET A 22 20.39 -20.93 15.96
CA MET A 22 21.24 -21.68 16.86
C MET A 22 20.53 -21.69 18.21
N GLU A 23 19.44 -22.45 18.31
CA GLU A 23 18.93 -22.83 19.61
C GLU A 23 20.06 -23.58 20.33
N MET A 24 20.68 -22.95 21.32
CA MET A 24 21.71 -23.62 22.11
C MET A 24 21.03 -24.76 22.86
N GLU A 25 21.39 -25.99 22.50
CA GLU A 25 20.93 -27.19 23.22
C GLU A 25 21.18 -27.01 24.71
N LYS A 26 20.17 -27.34 25.53
CA LYS A 26 20.32 -27.35 26.99
C LYS A 26 21.50 -28.28 27.31
N PRO A 27 22.50 -27.83 28.10
CA PRO A 27 23.64 -28.67 28.42
C PRO A 27 23.13 -29.90 29.18
N SER A 28 23.28 -31.08 28.57
CA SER A 28 23.16 -32.33 29.29
C SER A 28 24.22 -32.33 30.39
N SER A 29 23.79 -32.59 31.62
CA SER A 29 24.71 -32.81 32.73
C SER A 29 25.52 -34.06 32.43
N ASP A 30 26.69 -33.88 31.82
CA ASP A 30 27.95 -34.51 32.24
C ASP A 30 29.02 -34.31 31.16
N SER A 31 30.16 -33.81 31.62
CA SER A 31 31.44 -33.65 30.90
C SER A 31 31.65 -32.34 30.11
N CYS A 32 32.81 -31.76 30.41
CA CYS A 32 33.41 -30.52 29.91
C CYS A 32 32.98 -30.05 28.52
N ALA A 33 32.20 -28.96 28.45
CA ALA A 33 32.13 -28.13 27.27
C ALA A 33 32.30 -26.66 27.69
N ILE A 34 33.25 -25.98 27.06
CA ILE A 34 33.49 -24.55 27.23
C ILE A 34 32.20 -23.83 26.86
N ILE A 35 31.48 -23.30 27.86
CA ILE A 35 30.37 -22.37 27.60
C ILE A 35 31.02 -21.08 27.10
N LYS A 36 31.31 -21.00 25.80
CA LYS A 36 31.62 -19.71 25.16
C LYS A 36 30.43 -18.80 25.44
N LYS A 37 30.68 -17.63 26.04
CA LYS A 37 29.67 -16.57 26.11
C LYS A 37 29.06 -16.42 24.72
N GLY A 38 27.72 -16.43 24.63
CA GLY A 38 27.01 -16.26 23.37
C GLY A 38 27.53 -15.02 22.65
N CYS A 39 27.82 -15.16 21.36
CA CYS A 39 28.33 -14.08 20.51
C CYS A 39 27.23 -13.15 20.00
N CYS A 40 25.96 -13.49 20.21
CA CYS A 40 24.83 -12.76 19.63
C CYS A 40 24.03 -12.01 20.69
N ASN A 41 23.57 -10.81 20.34
CA ASN A 41 22.81 -9.89 21.18
C ASN A 41 21.60 -9.35 20.42
N ASN A 42 20.48 -9.20 21.13
CA ASN A 42 19.29 -8.54 20.61
C ASN A 42 19.23 -7.10 21.12
N GLU A 43 19.05 -6.16 20.19
CA GLU A 43 18.78 -4.75 20.48
C GLU A 43 17.37 -4.38 20.06
N GLN A 44 16.68 -3.63 20.90
CA GLN A 44 15.33 -3.11 20.62
C GLN A 44 15.38 -1.59 20.60
N VAL A 45 14.83 -1.01 19.54
CA VAL A 45 14.57 0.43 19.46
C VAL A 45 13.08 0.61 19.70
N SER A 46 12.74 1.30 20.79
CA SER A 46 11.37 1.76 21.04
C SER A 46 11.24 3.18 20.50
N ILE A 47 10.22 3.42 19.69
CA ILE A 47 9.85 4.76 19.23
C ILE A 47 8.58 5.13 19.99
N GLU A 48 8.67 6.12 20.87
CA GLU A 48 7.50 6.65 21.56
C GLU A 48 6.62 7.40 20.56
N GLY A 49 5.37 6.94 20.43
CA GLY A 49 4.39 7.57 19.57
C GLY A 49 3.96 8.93 20.10
N GLN A 50 3.42 9.78 19.23
CA GLN A 50 2.87 11.07 19.63
C GLN A 50 1.53 10.86 20.36
N ASP A 51 1.47 11.17 21.66
CA ASP A 51 0.23 11.12 22.45
C ASP A 51 -0.71 12.29 22.13
N GLU A 52 -0.16 13.47 21.83
CA GLU A 52 -0.92 14.67 21.50
C GLU A 52 -0.66 15.10 20.06
N LEU A 53 -1.68 14.97 19.21
CA LEU A 53 -1.64 15.43 17.83
C LEU A 53 -1.56 16.97 17.81
N GLN A 54 -0.40 17.52 17.43
CA GLN A 54 -0.28 18.96 17.17
C GLN A 54 -1.10 19.31 15.92
N LEU A 55 -2.35 19.74 16.12
CA LEU A 55 -3.20 20.29 15.07
C LEU A 55 -2.66 21.66 14.65
N GLN A 56 -1.57 21.68 13.89
CA GLN A 56 -1.22 22.84 13.08
C GLN A 56 -2.22 22.90 11.94
N VAL A 57 -3.37 23.54 12.20
CA VAL A 57 -4.32 23.86 11.15
C VAL A 57 -3.69 25.00 10.35
N ASP A 58 -3.09 24.67 9.22
CA ASP A 58 -2.55 25.65 8.30
C ASP A 58 -3.64 26.67 7.94
N THR A 59 -3.26 27.95 7.95
CA THR A 59 -4.19 29.02 7.61
C THR A 59 -4.45 28.99 6.11
N ILE A 60 -5.68 28.67 5.73
CA ILE A 60 -6.08 28.67 4.32
C ILE A 60 -6.28 30.12 3.87
N SER A 61 -5.45 30.57 2.93
CA SER A 61 -5.56 31.92 2.36
C SER A 61 -6.84 32.08 1.54
N LEU A 62 -7.24 33.33 1.28
CA LEU A 62 -8.44 33.60 0.48
C LEU A 62 -8.31 33.00 -0.93
N GLU A 63 -7.13 33.06 -1.53
CA GLU A 63 -6.86 32.51 -2.87
C GLU A 63 -7.02 30.99 -2.88
N GLN A 64 -6.55 30.31 -1.83
CA GLN A 64 -6.72 28.86 -1.66
C GLN A 64 -8.19 28.48 -1.46
N GLN A 65 -8.94 29.27 -0.69
CA GLN A 65 -10.40 29.06 -0.53
C GLN A 65 -11.12 29.21 -1.86
N VAL A 66 -10.78 30.21 -2.67
CA VAL A 66 -11.36 30.42 -4.00
C VAL A 66 -11.02 29.28 -4.94
N PHE A 67 -9.77 28.81 -4.93
CA PHE A 67 -9.34 27.66 -5.74
C PHE A 67 -10.10 26.39 -5.34
N LEU A 68 -10.13 26.04 -4.06
CA LEU A 68 -10.83 24.84 -3.57
C LEU A 68 -12.34 24.92 -3.86
N THR A 69 -12.96 26.07 -3.64
CA THR A 69 -14.38 26.28 -3.91
C THR A 69 -14.70 26.12 -5.39
N SER A 70 -13.91 26.74 -6.26
CA SER A 70 -14.10 26.63 -7.72
C SER A 70 -13.89 25.20 -8.21
N PHE A 71 -12.82 24.53 -7.74
CA PHE A 71 -12.55 23.13 -8.04
C PHE A 71 -13.71 22.22 -7.65
N ILE A 72 -14.17 22.30 -6.39
CA ILE A 72 -15.30 21.49 -5.89
C ILE A 72 -16.57 21.79 -6.68
N TYR A 73 -16.87 23.07 -6.93
CA TYR A 73 -18.06 23.48 -7.67
C TYR A 73 -18.09 22.88 -9.08
N THR A 74 -16.97 22.95 -9.81
CA THR A 74 -16.86 22.40 -11.16
C THR A 74 -16.92 20.88 -11.15
N TYR A 75 -16.21 20.22 -10.22
CA TYR A 75 -16.14 18.76 -10.17
C TYR A 75 -17.40 18.10 -9.59
N ASN A 76 -18.21 18.81 -8.81
CA ASN A 76 -19.46 18.26 -8.26
C ASN A 76 -20.39 17.72 -9.37
N LYS A 77 -20.36 18.35 -10.55
CA LYS A 77 -21.18 17.96 -11.70
C LYS A 77 -20.68 16.72 -12.44
N LEU A 78 -19.39 16.37 -12.30
CA LEU A 78 -18.83 15.17 -12.93
C LEU A 78 -19.34 13.88 -12.28
N PHE A 79 -19.67 13.92 -10.99
CA PHE A 79 -20.12 12.77 -10.23
C PHE A 79 -21.63 12.75 -9.98
N GLN A 80 -22.39 13.70 -10.52
CA GLN A 80 -23.85 13.59 -10.57
C GLN A 80 -24.20 12.50 -11.59
N GLY A 81 -24.47 11.29 -11.08
CA GLY A 81 -25.03 10.21 -11.88
C GLY A 81 -26.29 10.70 -12.60
N LEU A 82 -26.38 10.42 -13.90
CA LEU A 82 -27.57 10.71 -14.68
C LEU A 82 -28.77 10.01 -14.05
N SER A 83 -29.76 10.78 -13.57
CA SER A 83 -30.99 10.25 -12.95
C SER A 83 -31.84 9.44 -13.95
N LYS A 84 -31.61 9.66 -15.25
CA LYS A 84 -32.11 8.86 -16.37
C LYS A 84 -30.99 8.72 -17.38
N ASN A 85 -30.75 7.51 -17.87
CA ASN A 85 -29.94 7.27 -19.06
C ASN A 85 -30.65 7.87 -20.28
N ILE A 86 -30.59 9.19 -20.44
CA ILE A 86 -31.05 9.86 -21.64
C ILE A 86 -29.97 9.56 -22.68
N SER A 87 -30.25 8.60 -23.55
CA SER A 87 -29.41 8.35 -24.70
C SER A 87 -29.38 9.63 -25.53
N SER A 88 -28.19 10.15 -25.84
CA SER A 88 -28.03 11.28 -26.77
C SER A 88 -28.46 10.93 -28.20
N TYR A 89 -28.80 9.66 -28.43
CA TYR A 89 -29.06 9.04 -29.73
C TYR A 89 -30.52 8.58 -29.87
N GLU A 90 -31.46 9.07 -29.06
CA GLU A 90 -32.89 8.73 -29.23
C GLU A 90 -33.42 9.10 -30.62
N ASP A 91 -32.93 10.21 -31.18
CA ASP A 91 -33.30 10.69 -32.53
C ASP A 91 -32.43 10.09 -33.65
N TYR A 92 -31.40 9.31 -33.31
CA TYR A 92 -30.52 8.70 -34.31
C TYR A 92 -31.09 7.35 -34.73
N GLU A 93 -31.64 7.29 -35.94
CA GLU A 93 -31.98 6.00 -36.54
C GLU A 93 -30.69 5.18 -36.72
N PRO A 94 -30.63 3.95 -36.18
CA PRO A 94 -29.49 3.06 -36.40
C PRO A 94 -29.23 2.93 -37.91
N PRO A 95 -27.98 3.10 -38.38
CA PRO A 95 -27.69 3.02 -39.80
C PRO A 95 -28.10 1.64 -40.30
N LEU A 96 -28.83 1.63 -41.42
CA LEU A 96 -29.20 0.37 -42.08
C LEU A 96 -27.91 -0.41 -42.38
N VAL A 97 -27.80 -1.59 -41.78
CA VAL A 97 -26.67 -2.51 -41.98
C VAL A 97 -26.70 -2.99 -43.42
N ARG A 98 -26.08 -2.24 -44.35
CA ARG A 98 -26.01 -2.57 -45.78
C ARG A 98 -24.94 -3.60 -46.11
N SER A 99 -23.98 -3.78 -45.23
CA SER A 99 -22.89 -4.74 -45.37
C SER A 99 -22.87 -5.67 -44.17
N GLN A 100 -22.63 -6.95 -44.41
CA GLN A 100 -22.41 -7.94 -43.36
C GLN A 100 -21.10 -7.57 -42.64
N LEU A 101 -21.18 -6.76 -41.57
CA LEU A 101 -20.00 -6.28 -40.81
C LEU A 101 -19.14 -7.46 -40.34
N PHE A 102 -19.78 -8.57 -39.98
CA PHE A 102 -19.10 -9.80 -39.62
C PHE A 102 -18.20 -10.35 -40.73
N LYS A 103 -18.47 -10.07 -42.02
CA LYS A 103 -17.63 -10.44 -43.17
C LYS A 103 -16.44 -9.51 -43.40
N ILE A 104 -16.49 -8.27 -42.92
CA ILE A 104 -15.42 -7.28 -43.12
C ILE A 104 -14.27 -7.56 -42.15
N ASP A 105 -14.58 -8.06 -40.94
CA ASP A 105 -13.62 -8.39 -39.87
C ASP A 105 -13.32 -9.91 -39.78
N GLU A 106 -13.58 -10.71 -40.81
CA GLU A 106 -13.25 -12.15 -40.76
C GLU A 106 -11.73 -12.35 -40.84
N SER A 107 -11.11 -12.65 -39.70
CA SER A 107 -9.84 -13.37 -39.67
C SER A 107 -10.14 -14.87 -39.70
N TYR A 108 -9.94 -15.51 -40.84
CA TYR A 108 -9.96 -16.97 -40.90
C TYR A 108 -8.69 -17.50 -40.23
N LEU A 109 -8.86 -18.33 -39.19
CA LEU A 109 -7.77 -19.15 -38.69
C LEU A 109 -7.46 -20.21 -39.75
N ILE A 110 -6.26 -20.16 -40.32
CA ILE A 110 -5.68 -21.21 -41.16
C ILE A 110 -5.05 -22.26 -40.24
#